data_AF-A0A7S7PZU1-F1
#
_entry.id   AF-A0A7S7PZU1-F1
#
_cell.length_a   1.000
_cell.length_b   1.000
_cell.length_c   1.000
_cell.angle_alpha   90.00
_cell.angle_beta   90.00
_cell.angle_gamma   90.00
#
_symmetry.space_group_name_H-M   'P 1'
#
loop_
_entity.id
_entity.type
_entity.pdbx_description
1 polymer ?
#
loop_
_entity_poly.entity_id
_entity_poly.type
_entity_poly.pdbx_seq_one_letter_code
_entity_poly.pdbx_strand_id
1 'polypeptide(L)' 'MSPQLVLATIMLAALGGLSSVPAFAQGHMGTPQEQKACSRDASRFCRKELGNDMAVQSCLQANRAKLSRACSKVFQSHGM' A
#
# COMPACT_ATOMS: atom_id res chain seq x y z
N MET A 1 -15.40 -37.61 -2.86
CA MET A 1 -15.41 -38.70 -1.87
C MET A 1 -16.15 -38.16 -0.65
N SER A 2 -17.47 -38.36 -0.62
CA SER A 2 -18.34 -38.06 0.53
C SER A 2 -18.70 -39.42 1.12
N PRO A 3 -18.73 -39.61 2.46
CA PRO A 3 -20.02 -39.44 3.14
C PRO A 3 -19.92 -39.12 4.65
N GLN A 4 -20.76 -38.22 5.12
CA GLN A 4 -21.48 -38.26 6.40
C GLN A 4 -22.32 -36.97 6.42
N LEU A 5 -23.62 -36.95 6.05
CA LEU A 5 -24.74 -37.53 6.82
C LEU A 5 -24.42 -37.45 8.32
N VAL A 6 -25.07 -36.61 9.12
CA VAL A 6 -26.53 -36.52 9.27
C VAL A 6 -26.92 -35.15 9.87
N LEU A 7 -27.89 -34.53 9.22
CA LEU A 7 -28.93 -33.59 9.64
C LEU A 7 -28.93 -32.90 11.03
N ALA A 8 -29.52 -31.70 10.95
CA ALA A 8 -30.31 -30.98 11.95
C ALA A 8 -29.48 -29.98 12.79
N THR A 9 -29.76 -28.68 12.81
CA THR A 9 -31.06 -27.99 12.79
C THR A 9 -30.93 -26.58 12.22
N ILE A 10 -31.87 -26.20 11.36
CA ILE A 10 -32.07 -24.86 10.81
C ILE A 10 -32.59 -23.93 11.91
N MET A 11 -31.94 -22.80 12.18
CA MET A 11 -32.56 -21.65 12.85
C MET A 11 -32.05 -20.32 12.28
N LEU A 12 -32.93 -19.72 11.46
CA LEU A 12 -33.16 -18.28 11.20
C LEU A 12 -32.27 -17.27 11.96
N ALA A 13 -31.64 -16.34 11.21
CA ALA A 13 -31.91 -14.90 11.33
C ALA A 13 -30.99 -14.03 10.45
N ALA A 14 -31.63 -13.15 9.67
CA ALA A 14 -31.28 -11.74 9.44
C ALA A 14 -29.94 -11.34 8.76
N LEU A 15 -30.10 -10.73 7.58
CA LEU A 15 -29.43 -9.50 7.12
C LEU A 15 -27.90 -9.49 7.08
N GLY A 16 -27.32 -9.67 5.88
CA GLY A 16 -25.93 -9.28 5.64
C GLY A 16 -25.42 -9.70 4.28
N GLY A 17 -25.29 -8.74 3.36
CA GLY A 17 -24.70 -9.00 2.04
C GLY A 17 -24.46 -7.71 1.27
N LEU A 18 -23.83 -6.72 1.91
CA LEU A 18 -23.30 -5.54 1.25
C LEU A 18 -22.16 -6.02 0.33
N SER A 19 -22.40 -6.12 -0.97
CA SER A 19 -21.36 -6.47 -1.94
C SER A 19 -20.30 -5.36 -1.95
N SER A 20 -19.22 -5.58 -1.22
CA SER A 20 -18.05 -4.71 -1.13
C SER A 20 -17.42 -4.54 -2.52
N VAL A 21 -17.50 -3.34 -3.07
CA VAL A 21 -16.72 -2.95 -4.25
C VAL A 21 -15.24 -3.12 -3.90
N PRO A 22 -14.44 -3.85 -4.69
CA PRO A 22 -13.00 -3.87 -4.49
C PRO A 22 -12.47 -2.46 -4.80
N ALA A 23 -12.10 -1.71 -3.76
CA ALA A 23 -11.30 -0.51 -3.91
C ALA A 23 -9.94 -0.96 -4.44
N PHE A 24 -9.72 -0.82 -5.75
CA PHE A 24 -8.38 -0.92 -6.33
C PHE A 24 -7.56 0.20 -5.72
N ALA A 25 -6.79 -0.13 -4.68
CA ALA A 25 -5.68 0.69 -4.23
C ALA A 25 -4.68 0.71 -5.39
N GLN A 26 -4.85 1.66 -6.31
CA GLN A 26 -3.84 1.99 -7.28
C GLN A 26 -2.63 2.43 -6.46
N GLY A 27 -1.63 1.55 -6.34
CA GLY A 27 -0.34 1.91 -5.79
C GLY A 27 0.17 3.06 -6.63
N HIS A 28 -0.01 4.29 -6.15
CA HIS A 28 0.42 5.48 -6.85
C HIS A 28 1.94 5.44 -6.81
N MET A 29 2.55 5.02 -7.92
CA MET A 29 3.94 5.33 -8.17
C MET A 29 4.05 6.85 -8.14
N GLY A 30 4.90 7.40 -7.26
CA GLY A 30 5.04 8.85 -7.11
C GLY A 30 5.30 9.52 -8.46
N THR A 31 4.65 10.65 -8.71
CA THR A 31 4.83 11.48 -9.90
C THR A 31 6.30 11.93 -10.04
N PRO A 32 6.74 12.34 -11.24
CA PRO A 32 8.09 12.86 -11.43
C PRO A 32 8.43 14.05 -10.51
N GLN A 33 7.43 14.88 -10.17
CA GLN A 33 7.58 15.95 -9.18
C GLN A 33 7.92 15.39 -7.78
N GLU A 34 7.21 14.36 -7.36
CA GLU A 34 7.39 13.71 -6.06
C GLU A 34 8.74 12.99 -5.98
N GLN A 35 9.10 12.24 -7.02
CA GLN A 35 10.41 11.60 -7.14
C GLN A 35 11.53 12.64 -7.06
N LYS A 36 11.37 13.79 -7.72
CA LYS A 36 12.35 14.89 -7.64
C LYS A 36 12.45 15.46 -6.23
N ALA A 37 11.34 15.63 -5.51
CA ALA A 37 11.34 16.05 -4.11
C ALA A 37 12.09 15.07 -3.20
N CYS A 38 11.98 13.77 -3.51
CA CYS A 38 12.64 12.68 -2.79
C CYS A 38 14.04 12.31 -3.30
N SER A 39 14.51 12.87 -4.43
CA SER A 39 15.76 12.47 -5.11
C SER A 39 16.99 12.55 -4.20
N ARG A 40 17.07 13.58 -3.36
CA ARG A 40 18.17 13.75 -2.38
C ARG A 40 18.15 12.66 -1.30
N ASP A 41 16.97 12.32 -0.81
CA ASP A 41 16.79 11.29 0.22
C ASP A 41 17.03 9.90 -0.38
N ALA A 42 16.55 9.66 -1.61
CA ALA A 42 16.81 8.44 -2.35
C ALA A 42 18.32 8.23 -2.58
N SER A 43 19.04 9.28 -2.94
CA SER A 43 20.49 9.21 -3.13
C SER A 43 21.26 8.94 -1.84
N ARG A 44 20.74 9.40 -0.69
CA ARG A 44 21.35 9.22 0.63
C ARG A 44 21.05 7.87 1.26
N PHE A 45 19.77 7.47 1.26
CA PHE A 45 19.29 6.30 1.99
C PHE A 45 19.08 5.09 1.09
N CYS A 46 18.74 5.31 -0.18
CA CYS A 46 18.29 4.28 -1.12
C CYS A 46 19.23 4.11 -2.32
N ARG A 47 20.53 4.41 -2.13
CA ARG A 47 21.53 4.42 -3.21
C ARG A 47 21.63 3.10 -4.00
N LYS A 48 21.32 1.98 -3.34
CA LYS A 48 21.31 0.63 -3.93
C LYS A 48 20.10 0.38 -4.83
N GLU A 49 19.00 1.08 -4.57
CA GLU A 49 17.73 0.91 -5.27
C GLU A 49 17.59 1.89 -6.45
N LEU A 50 18.48 2.89 -6.56
CA LEU A 50 18.48 3.87 -7.65
C LEU A 50 18.51 3.16 -9.00
N GLY A 51 17.53 3.47 -9.85
CA GLY A 51 17.31 2.80 -11.15
C GLY A 51 16.09 1.90 -11.17
N ASN A 52 15.49 1.61 -10.01
CA ASN A 52 14.19 0.97 -9.92
C ASN A 52 13.25 1.82 -9.06
N ASP A 53 12.32 2.53 -9.69
CA ASP A 53 11.42 3.46 -9.01
C ASP A 53 10.59 2.78 -7.92
N MET A 54 10.17 1.53 -8.14
CA MET A 54 9.42 0.75 -7.15
C MET A 54 10.27 0.42 -5.92
N ALA A 55 11.53 0.06 -6.15
CA ALA A 55 12.45 -0.26 -5.07
C ALA A 55 12.87 1.01 -4.29
N VAL A 56 13.10 2.12 -5.00
CA VAL A 56 13.33 3.44 -4.38
C VAL A 56 12.14 3.84 -3.53
N GLN A 57 10.91 3.70 -4.03
CA GLN A 57 9.71 4.05 -3.28
C GLN A 57 9.59 3.22 -2.00
N SER A 58 9.78 1.90 -2.09
CA SER A 58 9.76 1.01 -0.92
C SER A 58 10.84 1.39 0.10
N CYS A 59 12.06 1.67 -0.37
CA CYS A 59 13.14 2.12 0.51
C CYS A 59 12.85 3.47 1.18
N LEU A 60 12.32 4.45 0.44
CA LEU A 60 11.92 5.74 0.99
C LEU A 60 10.79 5.57 2.02
N GLN A 61 9.81 4.71 1.73
CA GLN A 61 8.73 4.36 2.64
C GLN A 61 9.24 3.72 3.93
N ALA A 62 10.22 2.82 3.86
CA ALA A 62 10.88 2.26 5.03
C ALA A 62 11.69 3.30 5.83
N ASN A 63 12.15 4.37 5.18
CA ASN A 63 12.96 5.42 5.79
C ASN A 63 12.17 6.70 6.12
N ARG A 64 10.83 6.70 6.14
CA ARG A 64 10.03 7.93 6.31
C ARG A 64 10.39 8.81 7.50
N ALA A 65 10.74 8.21 8.63
CA ALA A 65 11.16 8.94 9.81
C ALA A 65 12.45 9.77 9.61
N LYS A 66 13.25 9.42 8.60
CA LYS A 66 14.56 10.03 8.27
C LYS A 66 14.52 10.91 7.02
N LEU A 67 13.40 10.92 6.29
CA LEU A 67 13.27 11.70 5.07
C LEU A 67 13.26 13.20 5.35
N SER A 68 13.66 13.99 4.35
CA SER A 68 13.54 15.44 4.40
C SER A 68 12.07 15.86 4.45
N ARG A 69 11.78 17.06 4.97
CA ARG A 69 10.41 17.61 5.00
C ARG A 69 9.72 17.60 3.64
N ALA A 70 10.46 17.83 2.56
CA ALA A 70 9.90 17.84 1.21
C ALA A 70 9.39 16.44 0.81
N CYS A 71 10.21 15.42 1.01
CA CYS A 71 9.84 14.04 0.69
C CYS A 71 8.79 13.48 1.68
N SER A 72 8.86 13.83 2.97
CA SER A 72 7.81 13.43 3.92
C SER A 72 6.46 14.05 3.58
N LYS A 73 6.42 15.28 3.06
CA LYS A 73 5.19 15.94 2.63
C LYS A 73 4.54 15.22 1.45
N VAL A 74 5.34 14.68 0.54
CA VAL A 74 4.88 13.81 -0.56
C VAL A 74 4.15 12.60 0.00
N PHE A 75 4.75 11.87 0.93
CA PHE A 75 4.09 10.72 1.52
C PHE A 75 2.82 11.09 2.30
N GLN A 76 2.82 12.23 2.98
CA GLN A 76 1.64 12.76 3.69
C GLN A 76 0.50 13.17 2.74
N SER A 77 0.81 13.77 1.59
CA SER A 77 -0.23 14.21 0.64
C SER A 77 -0.89 13.04 -0.09
N HIS A 78 -0.17 11.92 -0.24
CA HIS A 78 -0.68 10.71 -0.88
C HIS A 78 -1.23 9.67 0.11
N GLY A 79 -1.28 10.00 1.41
CA GLY A 79 -1.84 9.13 2.45
C GLY A 79 -1.07 7.82 2.66
N MET A 80 0.20 7.79 2.25
CA MET A 80 1.04 6.61 2.39
C MET A 80 1.75 6.61 3.72
#